data_AF-A0A7J6L3J4-F1
#
_entry.id   AF-A0A7J6L3J4-F1
#
_cell.length_a   1.000
_cell.length_b   1.000
_cell.length_c   1.000
_cell.angle_alpha   90.00
_cell.angle_beta   90.00
_cell.angle_gamma   90.00
#
_symmetry.space_group_name_H-M   'P 1'
#
loop_
_entity.id
_entity.type
_entity.pdbx_description
1 polymer ?
#
loop_
_entity_poly.entity_id
_entity_poly.type
_entity_poly.pdbx_seq_one_letter_code
_entity_poly.pdbx_strand_id
1 'polypeptide(L)'
;MGKGRAEKWTPKWLDNKMKAKGLQKLKWYCQMCQKQCRDENGFKCHRTSEQHLRQMQLFIQRPGKYMNDFSREFESTFMRLLSTRYRSTRVLANQVYQDLISDKQHVHMNSTAWCTLTGFVLYLGRTGKAKIEKTERGWYLEYIDRERMEREAKYQADKKQEADEEKQEERRIAKQVRMAKVSAGKDDVKEIKATTLDRKNDTDKVELEVMNLIDVKRNAGRSTKQQNITPKVNVLEEAAVKAAKDEAELWMKMEEDEDEDVVVAIDDDEYPSSSPNRKKQRRDDSDMITPATTSCIKKESAHHHHNGDERASDAWLTKGLIVKVLNKGLCEGKYYKSKGEIRKVISPYVCHVKILKTGDVLELDQEDLQTVTPANGRTIQVVLGQYRDQFGVLKNVDVTTGECTVILEVNKEEVKLRPEDICKV
;
A
#
# COMPACT_ATOMS: atom_id res chain seq x y z
N MET A 1 26.66 37.96 24.41
CA MET A 1 27.00 38.26 23.00
C MET A 1 26.58 37.08 22.13
N GLY A 2 25.43 37.16 21.48
CA GLY A 2 24.96 36.14 20.54
C GLY A 2 25.82 36.16 19.29
N LYS A 3 26.50 35.05 18.98
CA LYS A 3 27.19 34.92 17.69
C LYS A 3 26.13 34.86 16.59
N GLY A 4 25.87 35.99 15.95
CA GLY A 4 25.00 36.07 14.76
C GLY A 4 25.49 35.12 13.66
N ARG A 5 24.56 34.62 12.83
CA ARG A 5 24.91 33.79 11.68
C ARG A 5 25.85 34.60 10.77
N ALA A 6 26.90 33.96 10.27
CA ALA A 6 27.82 34.59 9.32
C ALA A 6 27.04 35.09 8.10
N GLU A 7 27.30 36.34 7.70
CA GLU A 7 26.65 36.99 6.56
C GLU A 7 26.91 36.20 5.27
N LYS A 8 25.96 36.18 4.33
CA LYS A 8 26.16 35.43 3.08
C LYS A 8 27.39 35.98 2.35
N TRP A 9 28.22 35.09 1.81
CA TRP A 9 29.45 35.40 1.06
C TRP A 9 30.69 35.83 1.86
N THR A 10 30.64 35.97 3.20
CA THR A 10 31.88 36.18 3.97
C THR A 10 32.77 34.92 3.95
N PRO A 11 34.10 35.04 4.14
CA PRO A 11 35.00 33.90 4.25
C PRO A 11 34.57 32.91 5.33
N LYS A 12 34.01 33.40 6.46
CA LYS A 12 33.45 32.57 7.52
C LYS A 12 32.17 31.82 7.11
N TRP A 13 31.37 32.39 6.22
CA TRP A 13 30.19 31.72 5.65
C TRP A 13 30.60 30.67 4.60
N LEU A 14 31.56 30.99 3.75
CA LEU A 14 32.14 30.05 2.77
C LEU A 14 32.81 28.87 3.48
N ASP A 15 33.63 29.13 4.50
CA ASP A 15 34.27 28.11 5.33
C ASP A 15 33.21 27.23 6.03
N ASN A 16 32.16 27.82 6.61
CA ASN A 16 31.05 27.06 7.19
C ASN A 16 30.29 26.23 6.15
N LYS A 17 30.11 26.74 4.93
CA LYS A 17 29.43 26.04 3.82
C LYS A 17 30.29 24.89 3.27
N MET A 18 31.60 25.09 3.14
CA MET A 18 32.56 24.06 2.72
C MET A 18 32.64 22.95 3.77
N LYS A 19 32.73 23.30 5.06
CA LYS A 19 32.70 22.34 6.18
C LYS A 19 31.37 21.59 6.31
N ALA A 20 30.25 22.15 5.85
CA ALA A 20 28.94 21.50 5.84
C ALA A 20 28.74 20.50 4.69
N LYS A 21 29.57 20.53 3.64
CA LYS A 21 29.52 19.62 2.49
C LYS A 21 30.18 18.27 2.73
N GLY A 22 31.07 18.15 3.73
CA GLY A 22 31.66 16.86 4.10
C GLY A 22 30.64 15.91 4.75
N LEU A 23 30.81 14.60 4.56
CA LEU A 23 29.97 13.56 5.17
C LEU A 23 30.20 13.54 6.70
N GLN A 24 29.49 14.43 7.40
CA GLN A 24 29.56 14.55 8.87
C GLN A 24 28.86 13.35 9.52
N LYS A 25 29.44 12.83 10.61
CA LYS A 25 28.87 11.72 11.39
C LYS A 25 27.39 12.01 11.72
N LEU A 26 26.49 11.07 11.39
CA LEU A 26 25.03 11.16 11.59
C LEU A 26 24.58 11.27 13.06
N LYS A 27 25.51 11.22 14.02
CA LYS A 27 25.23 11.28 15.47
C LYS A 27 24.44 12.52 15.90
N TRP A 28 24.58 13.63 15.18
CA TRP A 28 23.99 14.92 15.54
C TRP A 28 22.87 15.36 14.59
N TYR A 29 22.04 14.43 14.12
CA TYR A 29 20.90 14.72 13.24
C TYR A 29 19.57 14.71 13.99
N CYS A 30 18.69 15.68 13.70
CA CYS A 30 17.32 15.74 14.21
C CYS A 30 16.34 15.42 13.09
N GLN A 31 15.65 14.28 13.18
CA GLN A 31 14.63 13.87 12.22
C GLN A 31 13.45 14.86 12.20
N MET A 32 12.99 15.27 13.37
CA MET A 32 11.80 16.12 13.52
C MET A 32 11.95 17.47 12.81
N CYS A 33 13.17 18.01 12.78
CA CYS A 33 13.48 19.28 12.13
C CYS A 33 14.27 19.11 10.82
N GLN A 34 14.47 17.87 10.37
CA GLN A 34 15.33 17.48 9.24
C GLN A 34 16.70 18.21 9.22
N LYS A 35 17.26 18.44 10.41
CA LYS A 35 18.41 19.33 10.61
C LYS A 35 19.61 18.57 11.12
N GLN A 36 20.68 18.56 10.33
CA GLN A 36 21.98 18.11 10.81
C GLN A 36 22.69 19.22 11.59
N CYS A 37 23.02 18.92 12.83
CA CYS A 37 23.88 19.73 13.68
C CYS A 37 25.33 19.28 13.51
N ARG A 38 26.27 20.21 13.68
CA ARG A 38 27.68 19.98 13.41
C ARG A 38 28.39 19.25 14.56
N ASP A 39 28.11 19.69 15.78
CA ASP A 39 28.75 19.25 17.01
C ASP A 39 27.70 19.01 18.11
N GLU A 40 28.10 18.35 19.19
CA GLU A 40 27.25 18.07 20.34
C GLU A 40 26.58 19.33 20.90
N ASN A 41 27.34 20.42 21.05
CA ASN A 41 26.82 21.69 21.54
C ASN A 41 25.80 22.29 20.56
N GLY A 42 26.02 22.14 19.25
CA GLY A 42 25.06 22.57 18.24
C GLY A 42 23.74 21.79 18.33
N PHE A 43 23.81 20.50 18.62
CA PHE A 43 22.64 19.64 18.82
C PHE A 43 21.91 19.96 20.13
N LYS A 44 22.64 20.22 21.22
CA LYS A 44 22.05 20.68 22.49
C LYS A 44 21.29 22.00 22.32
N CYS A 45 21.93 23.00 21.69
CA CYS A 45 21.26 24.26 21.39
C CYS A 45 20.07 24.11 20.43
N HIS A 46 20.11 23.13 19.53
CA HIS A 46 18.95 22.82 18.67
C HIS A 46 17.80 22.20 19.46
N ARG A 47 18.07 21.26 20.38
CA ARG A 47 17.04 20.66 21.24
C ARG A 47 16.36 21.67 22.15
N THR A 48 17.09 22.69 22.60
CA THR A 48 16.52 23.79 23.40
C THR A 48 15.92 24.92 22.55
N SER A 49 16.03 24.85 21.21
CA SER A 49 15.52 25.92 20.35
C SER A 49 13.99 25.89 20.26
N GLU A 50 13.38 27.07 20.25
CA GLU A 50 11.92 27.25 20.14
C GLU A 50 11.33 26.54 18.92
N GLN A 51 12.02 26.58 17.78
CA GLN A 51 11.60 25.89 16.56
C GLN A 51 11.50 24.37 16.77
N HIS A 52 12.47 23.76 17.47
CA HIS A 52 12.44 22.33 17.77
C HIS A 52 11.32 21.99 18.76
N LEU A 53 11.17 22.81 19.81
CA LEU A 53 10.14 22.61 20.82
C LEU A 53 8.73 22.72 20.23
N ARG A 54 8.50 23.68 19.33
CA ARG A 54 7.23 23.81 18.59
C ARG A 54 6.94 22.57 17.74
N GLN A 55 7.95 22.06 17.03
CA GLN A 55 7.81 20.85 16.23
C GLN A 55 7.53 19.62 17.10
N MET A 56 8.15 19.55 18.29
CA MET A 56 7.91 18.49 19.27
C MET A 56 6.49 18.56 19.86
N GLN A 57 5.96 19.76 20.11
CA GLN A 57 4.57 19.94 20.54
C GLN A 57 3.57 19.44 19.48
N LEU A 58 3.83 19.71 18.20
CA LEU A 58 3.01 19.20 17.10
C LEU A 58 3.05 17.66 17.04
N PHE A 59 4.22 17.07 17.28
CA PHE A 59 4.37 15.61 17.35
C PHE A 59 3.58 15.01 18.52
N ILE A 60 3.64 15.62 19.71
CA ILE A 60 2.91 15.15 20.90
C ILE A 60 1.40 15.17 20.66
N GLN A 61 0.89 16.18 19.96
CA GLN A 61 -0.54 16.27 19.66
C GLN A 61 -1.03 15.17 18.71
N ARG A 62 -0.19 14.73 17.76
CA ARG A 62 -0.55 13.71 16.75
C ARG A 62 0.62 12.81 16.37
N PRO A 63 1.05 11.88 17.25
CA PRO A 63 2.22 11.04 16.99
C PRO A 63 2.02 10.12 15.78
N GLY A 64 0.80 9.58 15.61
CA GLY A 64 0.48 8.64 14.53
C GLY A 64 0.61 9.24 13.13
N LYS A 65 0.24 10.51 12.92
CA LYS A 65 0.35 11.16 11.61
C LYS A 65 1.81 11.26 11.17
N TYR A 66 2.67 11.78 12.04
CA TYR A 66 4.09 11.94 11.72
C TYR A 66 4.77 10.59 11.49
N MET A 67 4.42 9.56 12.28
CA MET A 67 4.98 8.22 12.08
C MET A 67 4.54 7.61 10.73
N ASN A 68 3.29 7.84 10.33
CA ASN A 68 2.79 7.44 9.01
C ASN A 68 3.45 8.22 7.87
N ASP A 69 3.64 9.52 8.02
CA ASP A 69 4.30 10.37 7.02
C ASP A 69 5.76 9.94 6.81
N PHE A 70 6.52 9.72 7.90
CA PHE A 70 7.89 9.20 7.82
C PHE A 70 7.94 7.79 7.20
N SER A 71 6.96 6.94 7.51
CA SER A 71 6.88 5.59 6.93
C SER A 71 6.59 5.65 5.42
N ARG A 72 5.69 6.54 4.98
CA ARG A 72 5.40 6.78 3.55
C ARG A 72 6.59 7.36 2.80
N GLU A 73 7.30 8.31 3.40
CA GLU A 73 8.50 8.92 2.81
C GLU A 73 9.66 7.91 2.70
N PHE A 74 9.84 7.08 3.73
CA PHE A 74 10.81 6.00 3.72
C PHE A 74 10.49 4.98 2.63
N GLU A 75 9.23 4.54 2.55
CA GLU A 75 8.78 3.58 1.56
C GLU A 75 8.94 4.11 0.13
N SER A 76 8.50 5.34 -0.14
CA SER A 76 8.60 5.94 -1.47
C SER A 76 10.04 6.12 -1.91
N THR A 77 10.93 6.54 -0.99
CA THR A 77 12.36 6.70 -1.27
C THR A 77 13.02 5.34 -1.52
N PHE A 78 12.69 4.31 -0.73
CA PHE A 78 13.19 2.96 -0.94
C PHE A 78 12.73 2.38 -2.29
N MET A 79 11.45 2.55 -2.62
CA MET A 79 10.88 2.09 -3.89
C MET A 79 11.48 2.85 -5.08
N ARG A 80 11.70 4.16 -4.97
CA ARG A 80 12.40 4.98 -5.97
C ARG A 80 13.83 4.51 -6.19
N LEU A 81 14.55 4.16 -5.12
CA LEU A 81 15.90 3.62 -5.21
C LEU A 81 15.91 2.26 -5.93
N LEU A 82 14.96 1.39 -5.56
CA LEU A 82 14.82 0.07 -6.12
C LEU A 82 14.43 0.11 -7.61
N SER A 83 13.54 1.02 -8.01
CA SER A 83 13.12 1.21 -9.41
C SER A 83 14.19 1.88 -10.27
N THR A 84 15.01 2.76 -9.70
CA THR A 84 16.04 3.49 -10.44
C THR A 84 17.30 2.65 -10.67
N ARG A 85 17.87 2.06 -9.61
CA ARG A 85 19.15 1.33 -9.70
C ARG A 85 18.99 -0.16 -9.93
N TYR A 86 17.92 -0.76 -9.42
CA TYR A 86 17.81 -2.22 -9.24
C TYR A 86 16.60 -2.82 -9.97
N ARG A 87 16.19 -2.22 -11.10
CA ARG A 87 14.97 -2.58 -11.84
C ARG A 87 14.91 -4.03 -12.34
N SER A 88 16.05 -4.63 -12.70
CA SER A 88 16.11 -5.93 -13.40
C SER A 88 16.84 -7.03 -12.64
N THR A 89 17.40 -6.73 -11.46
CA THR A 89 18.23 -7.69 -10.72
C THR A 89 17.63 -7.97 -9.36
N ARG A 90 17.79 -9.21 -8.89
CA ARG A 90 17.55 -9.55 -7.49
C ARG A 90 18.68 -9.00 -6.64
N VAL A 91 18.35 -8.24 -5.60
CA VAL A 91 19.36 -7.53 -4.79
C VAL A 91 19.14 -7.82 -3.32
N LEU A 92 20.23 -7.87 -2.56
CA LEU A 92 20.17 -8.07 -1.12
C LEU A 92 19.58 -6.83 -0.44
N ALA A 93 18.61 -7.00 0.45
CA ALA A 93 17.94 -5.89 1.12
C ALA A 93 18.90 -4.96 1.88
N ASN A 94 19.96 -5.52 2.48
CA ASN A 94 20.98 -4.75 3.18
C ASN A 94 21.74 -3.77 2.26
N GLN A 95 22.00 -4.17 1.01
CA GLN A 95 22.71 -3.33 0.05
C GLN A 95 21.85 -2.14 -0.37
N VAL A 96 20.56 -2.38 -0.65
CA VAL A 96 19.60 -1.30 -0.97
C VAL A 96 19.45 -0.35 0.23
N TYR A 97 19.44 -0.87 1.44
CA TYR A 97 19.37 -0.05 2.65
C TYR A 97 20.64 0.78 2.89
N GLN A 98 21.83 0.23 2.63
CA GLN A 98 23.09 0.99 2.70
C GLN A 98 23.12 2.13 1.68
N ASP A 99 22.66 1.87 0.46
CA ASP A 99 22.51 2.90 -0.57
C ASP A 99 21.50 3.98 -0.17
N LEU A 100 20.44 3.61 0.54
CA LEU A 100 19.48 4.58 1.10
C LEU A 100 20.15 5.46 2.16
N ILE A 101 20.93 4.88 3.07
CA ILE A 101 21.62 5.61 4.15
C ILE A 101 22.75 6.50 3.61
N SER A 102 23.27 6.20 2.42
CA SER A 102 24.30 7.03 1.78
C SER A 102 23.83 8.47 1.56
N ASP A 103 22.53 8.67 1.35
CA ASP A 103 21.94 10.00 1.23
C ASP A 103 21.82 10.68 2.60
N LYS A 104 22.33 11.90 2.71
CA LYS A 104 22.34 12.69 3.95
C LYS A 104 20.94 13.02 4.49
N GLN A 105 19.93 13.03 3.61
CA GLN A 105 18.55 13.40 3.92
C GLN A 105 17.61 12.18 3.98
N HIS A 106 18.14 10.98 4.23
CA HIS A 106 17.29 9.80 4.40
C HIS A 106 16.54 9.82 5.74
N VAL A 107 15.33 9.28 5.74
CA VAL A 107 14.60 8.97 6.97
C VAL A 107 15.24 7.75 7.62
N HIS A 108 15.67 7.89 8.87
CA HIS A 108 16.23 6.76 9.60
C HIS A 108 15.14 5.72 9.94
N MET A 109 15.48 4.43 9.86
CA MET A 109 14.56 3.31 10.08
C MET A 109 13.81 3.40 11.43
N ASN A 110 14.51 3.74 12.52
CA ASN A 110 13.92 3.92 13.85
C ASN A 110 12.82 5.01 13.93
N SER A 111 12.75 5.91 12.95
CA SER A 111 11.74 6.97 12.90
C SER A 111 10.44 6.50 12.22
N THR A 112 10.43 5.28 11.67
CA THR A 112 9.29 4.69 10.94
C THR A 112 8.59 3.62 11.79
N ALA A 113 7.46 3.12 11.30
CA ALA A 113 6.75 1.99 11.91
C ALA A 113 7.59 0.69 11.90
N TRP A 114 8.64 0.61 11.08
CA TRP A 114 9.49 -0.59 10.97
C TRP A 114 10.78 -0.40 11.76
N CYS A 115 10.92 -1.11 12.88
CA CYS A 115 12.14 -1.07 13.69
C CYS A 115 13.29 -1.94 13.15
N THR A 116 13.00 -2.85 12.21
CA THR A 116 14.00 -3.72 11.60
C THR A 116 13.82 -3.76 10.08
N LEU A 117 14.94 -3.86 9.36
CA LEU A 117 14.91 -4.02 7.90
C LEU A 117 14.13 -5.27 7.48
N THR A 118 14.22 -6.35 8.26
CA THR A 118 13.46 -7.58 8.00
C THR A 118 11.96 -7.35 8.10
N GLY A 119 11.49 -6.59 9.10
CA GLY A 119 10.08 -6.23 9.23
C GLY A 119 9.57 -5.41 8.03
N PHE A 120 10.38 -4.47 7.55
CA PHE A 120 10.05 -3.68 6.36
C PHE A 120 10.00 -4.53 5.08
N VAL A 121 10.98 -5.43 4.90
CA VAL A 121 11.00 -6.36 3.76
C VAL A 121 9.74 -7.21 3.78
N LEU A 122 9.39 -7.86 4.90
CA LEU A 122 8.17 -8.65 5.00
C LEU A 122 6.90 -7.85 4.68
N TYR A 123 6.84 -6.57 5.06
CA TYR A 123 5.75 -5.67 4.68
C TYR A 123 5.66 -5.45 3.16
N LEU A 124 6.78 -5.27 2.46
CA LEU A 124 6.80 -5.14 0.98
C LEU A 124 6.26 -6.40 0.28
N GLY A 125 6.45 -7.57 0.90
CA GLY A 125 5.94 -8.84 0.39
C GLY A 125 4.43 -8.98 0.60
N ARG A 126 3.95 -8.60 1.80
CA ARG A 126 2.52 -8.58 2.13
C ARG A 126 1.73 -7.61 1.25
N THR A 127 2.31 -6.45 0.96
CA THR A 127 1.70 -5.45 0.07
C THR A 127 1.85 -5.79 -1.42
N GLY A 128 2.68 -6.79 -1.76
CA GLY A 128 2.93 -7.22 -3.13
C GLY A 128 3.60 -6.14 -3.99
N LYS A 129 4.44 -5.31 -3.37
CA LYS A 129 5.20 -4.23 -4.05
C LYS A 129 6.55 -4.71 -4.56
N ALA A 130 7.14 -5.68 -3.87
CA ALA A 130 8.36 -6.36 -4.28
C ALA A 130 8.20 -7.86 -4.09
N LYS A 131 8.84 -8.64 -4.95
CA LYS A 131 8.98 -10.08 -4.78
C LYS A 131 10.15 -10.35 -3.84
N ILE A 132 9.93 -11.22 -2.87
CA ILE A 132 10.88 -11.46 -1.78
C ILE A 132 11.25 -12.92 -1.78
N GLU A 133 12.55 -13.17 -1.73
CA GLU A 133 13.12 -14.51 -1.60
C GLU A 133 14.01 -14.55 -0.37
N LYS A 134 13.85 -15.59 0.45
CA LYS A 134 14.72 -15.83 1.61
C LYS A 134 15.82 -16.81 1.18
N THR A 135 17.07 -16.38 1.29
CA THR A 135 18.25 -17.22 1.01
C THR A 135 19.15 -17.25 2.25
N GLU A 136 20.12 -18.17 2.30
CA GLU A 136 21.07 -18.32 3.41
C GLU A 136 21.87 -17.04 3.71
N ARG A 137 22.11 -16.19 2.70
CA ARG A 137 22.85 -14.93 2.85
C ARG A 137 21.99 -13.74 3.28
N GLY A 138 20.67 -13.90 3.34
CA GLY A 138 19.72 -12.85 3.73
C GLY A 138 18.51 -12.75 2.79
N TRP A 139 17.82 -11.62 2.88
CA TRP A 139 16.62 -11.34 2.09
C TRP A 139 16.97 -10.72 0.74
N TYR A 140 16.50 -11.34 -0.35
CA TYR A 140 16.58 -10.80 -1.70
C TYR A 140 15.26 -10.13 -2.08
N LEU A 141 15.39 -8.98 -2.75
CA LEU A 141 14.31 -8.15 -3.25
C LEU A 141 14.40 -8.08 -4.78
N GLU A 142 13.26 -8.26 -5.43
CA GLU A 142 13.07 -8.04 -6.86
C GLU A 142 11.91 -7.06 -7.05
N TYR A 143 12.15 -5.95 -7.76
CA TYR A 143 11.15 -4.92 -7.99
C TYR A 143 10.05 -5.40 -8.92
N ILE A 144 8.78 -5.24 -8.53
CA ILE A 144 7.64 -5.51 -9.41
C ILE A 144 7.15 -4.17 -9.96
N ASP A 145 7.39 -3.95 -11.25
CA ASP A 145 6.90 -2.77 -11.95
C ASP A 145 5.43 -2.96 -12.36
N ARG A 146 4.50 -2.59 -11.47
CA ARG A 146 3.05 -2.66 -11.73
C ARG A 146 2.65 -1.83 -12.95
N GLU A 147 3.29 -0.66 -13.13
CA GLU A 147 2.99 0.26 -14.23
C GLU A 147 3.42 -0.33 -15.59
N ARG A 148 4.52 -1.09 -15.62
CA ARG A 148 4.93 -1.83 -16.81
C ARG A 148 3.97 -2.96 -17.15
N MET A 149 3.60 -3.78 -16.17
CA MET A 149 2.64 -4.87 -16.38
C MET A 149 1.31 -4.35 -16.93
N GLU A 150 0.84 -3.22 -16.41
CA GLU A 150 -0.40 -2.60 -16.87
C GLU A 150 -0.27 -2.00 -18.28
N ARG A 151 0.85 -1.33 -18.59
CA ARG A 151 1.13 -0.81 -19.94
C ARG A 151 1.27 -1.93 -20.98
N GLU A 152 1.93 -3.02 -20.62
CA GLU A 152 2.07 -4.20 -21.50
C GLU A 152 0.72 -4.92 -21.67
N ALA A 153 -0.13 -4.98 -20.63
CA ALA A 153 -1.47 -5.53 -20.74
C ALA A 153 -2.38 -4.66 -21.63
N LYS A 154 -2.31 -3.33 -21.51
CA LYS A 154 -3.01 -2.39 -22.40
C LYS A 154 -2.54 -2.56 -23.85
N TYR A 155 -1.24 -2.53 -24.11
CA TYR A 155 -0.69 -2.75 -25.46
C TYR A 155 -1.08 -4.12 -26.04
N GLN A 156 -1.10 -5.18 -25.21
CA GLN A 156 -1.56 -6.50 -25.65
C GLN A 156 -3.07 -6.56 -25.88
N ALA A 157 -3.87 -5.81 -25.13
CA ALA A 157 -5.30 -5.68 -25.35
C ALA A 157 -5.58 -4.94 -26.67
N ASP A 158 -4.92 -3.81 -26.89
CA ASP A 158 -5.02 -3.01 -28.12
C ASP A 158 -4.61 -3.85 -29.34
N LYS A 159 -3.47 -4.56 -29.25
CA LYS A 159 -3.01 -5.45 -30.33
C LYS A 159 -3.97 -6.62 -30.61
N LYS A 160 -4.65 -7.15 -29.57
CA LYS A 160 -5.66 -8.20 -29.75
C LYS A 160 -6.93 -7.64 -30.40
N GLN A 161 -7.35 -6.44 -30.01
CA GLN A 161 -8.48 -5.75 -30.62
C GLN A 161 -8.19 -5.44 -32.09
N GLU A 162 -7.00 -4.90 -32.40
CA GLU A 162 -6.56 -4.63 -33.78
C GLU A 162 -6.54 -5.91 -34.63
N ALA A 163 -6.03 -7.02 -34.09
CA ALA A 163 -6.02 -8.31 -34.80
C ALA A 163 -7.43 -8.92 -35.01
N ASP A 164 -8.36 -8.69 -34.07
CA ASP A 164 -9.75 -9.14 -34.21
C ASP A 164 -10.53 -8.26 -35.20
N GLU A 165 -10.25 -6.96 -35.25
CA GLU A 165 -10.78 -6.02 -36.24
C GLU A 165 -10.26 -6.32 -37.66
N GLU A 166 -8.96 -6.57 -37.81
CA GLU A 166 -8.33 -6.96 -39.08
C GLU A 166 -8.96 -8.25 -39.63
N LYS A 167 -9.15 -9.28 -38.79
CA LYS A 167 -9.86 -10.51 -39.18
C LYS A 167 -11.30 -10.27 -39.60
N GLN A 168 -12.01 -9.35 -38.92
CA GLN A 168 -13.36 -8.99 -39.33
C GLN A 168 -13.36 -8.30 -40.69
N GLU A 169 -12.40 -7.41 -40.95
CA GLU A 169 -12.27 -6.69 -42.22
C GLU A 169 -11.87 -7.62 -43.36
N GLU A 170 -10.89 -8.51 -43.16
CA GLU A 170 -10.54 -9.58 -44.12
C GLU A 170 -11.78 -10.41 -44.48
N ARG A 171 -12.62 -10.75 -43.50
CA ARG A 171 -13.86 -11.50 -43.74
C ARG A 171 -14.90 -10.69 -44.52
N ARG A 172 -14.96 -9.36 -44.34
CA ARG A 172 -15.84 -8.48 -45.14
C ARG A 172 -15.34 -8.35 -46.57
N ILE A 173 -14.04 -8.10 -46.76
CA ILE A 173 -13.39 -8.01 -48.06
C ILE A 173 -13.55 -9.33 -48.83
N ALA A 174 -13.29 -10.47 -48.19
CA ALA A 174 -13.45 -11.79 -48.81
C ALA A 174 -14.90 -12.05 -49.25
N LYS A 175 -15.89 -11.60 -48.48
CA LYS A 175 -17.31 -11.68 -48.87
C LYS A 175 -17.61 -10.79 -50.09
N GLN A 176 -17.12 -9.55 -50.12
CA GLN A 176 -17.31 -8.66 -51.26
C GLN A 176 -16.63 -9.20 -52.53
N VAL A 177 -15.40 -9.71 -52.42
CA VAL A 177 -14.68 -10.35 -53.54
C VAL A 177 -15.43 -11.58 -54.04
N ARG A 178 -15.99 -12.41 -53.14
CA ARG A 178 -16.78 -13.58 -53.52
C ARG A 178 -18.08 -13.19 -54.22
N MET A 179 -18.80 -12.19 -53.71
CA MET A 179 -20.00 -11.67 -54.35
C MET A 179 -19.70 -11.07 -55.72
N ALA A 180 -18.63 -10.26 -55.84
CA ALA A 180 -18.18 -9.71 -57.11
C ALA A 180 -17.80 -10.79 -58.13
N LYS A 181 -17.14 -11.88 -57.70
CA LYS A 181 -16.84 -13.03 -58.56
C LYS A 181 -18.09 -13.81 -58.99
N VAL A 182 -19.11 -13.89 -58.14
CA VAL A 182 -20.39 -14.54 -58.47
C VAL A 182 -21.22 -13.68 -59.42
N SER A 183 -21.26 -12.35 -59.22
CA SER A 183 -21.91 -11.42 -60.17
C SER A 183 -21.13 -11.28 -61.48
N ALA A 184 -19.81 -11.49 -61.47
CA ALA A 184 -18.98 -11.59 -62.67
C ALA A 184 -19.00 -12.98 -63.32
N GLY A 185 -19.83 -13.91 -62.83
CA GLY A 185 -19.86 -15.31 -63.25
C GLY A 185 -20.81 -15.63 -64.40
N LYS A 186 -20.61 -15.00 -65.57
CA LYS A 186 -20.77 -15.53 -66.95
C LYS A 186 -20.75 -14.35 -67.93
N ASP A 187 -19.60 -13.72 -68.10
CA ASP A 187 -19.23 -13.08 -69.37
C ASP A 187 -17.71 -13.14 -69.50
N ASP A 188 -17.29 -13.37 -70.74
CA ASP A 188 -15.98 -13.82 -71.19
C ASP A 188 -14.75 -13.24 -70.47
N VAL A 189 -13.87 -14.13 -70.01
CA VAL A 189 -12.47 -13.79 -69.75
C VAL A 189 -11.79 -13.51 -71.10
N LYS A 190 -11.85 -12.26 -71.56
CA LYS A 190 -10.83 -11.73 -72.46
C LYS A 190 -9.64 -11.34 -71.60
N GLU A 191 -8.53 -12.07 -71.76
CA GLU A 191 -7.22 -11.55 -71.37
C GLU A 191 -7.05 -10.15 -71.97
N ILE A 192 -7.02 -9.12 -71.12
CA ILE A 192 -6.60 -7.79 -71.55
C ILE A 192 -5.08 -7.86 -71.69
N LYS A 193 -4.62 -8.36 -72.84
CA LYS A 193 -3.27 -8.06 -73.31
C LYS A 193 -3.24 -6.57 -73.58
N ALA A 194 -2.37 -5.84 -72.88
CA ALA A 194 -2.12 -4.44 -73.15
C ALA A 194 -1.68 -4.31 -74.62
N THR A 195 -2.61 -3.88 -75.48
CA THR A 195 -2.30 -3.55 -76.87
C THR A 195 -1.58 -2.21 -76.88
N THR A 196 -0.33 -2.22 -77.33
CA THR A 196 0.42 -1.01 -77.65
C THR A 196 -0.29 -0.27 -78.79
N LEU A 197 -0.56 1.02 -78.60
CA LEU A 197 -1.10 1.91 -79.64
C LEU A 197 -0.05 2.10 -80.75
N ASP A 198 -0.19 1.39 -81.87
CA ASP A 198 0.60 1.65 -83.07
C ASP A 198 0.14 2.97 -83.73
N ARG A 199 0.92 4.03 -83.52
CA ARG A 199 0.77 5.31 -84.24
C ARG A 199 1.47 5.19 -85.59
N LYS A 200 0.73 5.30 -86.70
CA LYS A 200 1.33 5.37 -88.04
C LYS A 200 1.59 6.80 -88.54
N ASN A 201 1.12 7.84 -87.85
CA ASN A 201 1.49 9.25 -88.05
C ASN A 201 1.16 10.10 -86.81
N ASP A 202 1.96 11.13 -86.53
CA ASP A 202 2.07 11.77 -85.19
C ASP A 202 1.32 13.12 -85.06
N THR A 203 0.23 13.37 -85.81
CA THR A 203 -0.44 14.70 -85.80
C THR A 203 -1.97 14.72 -85.70
N ASP A 204 -2.64 13.62 -85.32
CA ASP A 204 -4.09 13.65 -85.11
C ASP A 204 -4.48 13.70 -83.62
N LYS A 205 -5.40 14.62 -83.30
CA LYS A 205 -5.88 14.92 -81.95
C LYS A 205 -6.79 13.78 -81.46
N VAL A 206 -6.47 13.21 -80.30
CA VAL A 206 -7.26 12.14 -79.69
C VAL A 206 -8.44 12.75 -78.91
N GLU A 207 -9.66 12.58 -79.40
CA GLU A 207 -10.88 12.87 -78.64
C GLU A 207 -11.33 11.61 -77.90
N LEU A 208 -11.27 11.65 -76.57
CA LEU A 208 -11.80 10.62 -75.68
C LEU A 208 -13.15 11.12 -75.16
N GLU A 209 -14.24 10.65 -75.76
CA GLU A 209 -15.57 10.87 -75.19
C GLU A 209 -15.76 9.95 -73.97
N VAL A 210 -15.63 10.54 -72.79
CA VAL A 210 -15.99 9.89 -71.53
C VAL A 210 -17.49 10.12 -71.30
N MET A 211 -18.31 9.11 -71.61
CA MET A 211 -19.76 9.18 -71.38
C MET A 211 -20.05 9.17 -69.87
N ASN A 212 -20.31 10.34 -69.28
CA ASN A 212 -20.86 10.44 -67.92
C ASN A 212 -22.32 9.99 -67.93
N LEU A 213 -22.61 8.83 -67.33
CA LEU A 213 -23.94 8.23 -67.18
C LEU A 213 -24.77 8.83 -66.02
N ILE A 214 -24.67 10.14 -65.78
CA ILE A 214 -25.49 10.82 -64.77
C ILE A 214 -26.05 12.09 -65.42
N ASP A 215 -27.16 11.95 -66.14
CA ASP A 215 -28.26 12.93 -66.21
C ASP A 215 -29.27 12.56 -67.31
N VAL A 216 -30.30 11.79 -66.94
CA VAL A 216 -31.54 11.67 -67.73
C VAL A 216 -32.75 11.91 -66.83
N LYS A 217 -33.02 13.19 -66.55
CA LYS A 217 -34.37 13.77 -66.57
C LYS A 217 -34.32 15.26 -66.29
N ARG A 218 -34.30 16.07 -67.35
CA ARG A 218 -35.06 17.33 -67.45
C ARG A 218 -34.85 17.95 -68.83
N ASN A 219 -35.87 17.85 -69.68
CA ASN A 219 -36.46 19.06 -70.27
C ASN A 219 -37.73 18.77 -71.06
N ALA A 220 -38.82 19.47 -70.71
CA ALA A 220 -39.78 20.01 -71.67
C ALA A 220 -40.67 21.10 -71.03
N GLY A 221 -40.67 22.29 -71.62
CA GLY A 221 -41.71 23.35 -71.50
C GLY A 221 -41.39 24.50 -70.54
N ARG A 222 -40.78 25.64 -70.95
CA ARG A 222 -41.22 26.75 -71.84
C ARG A 222 -41.94 27.92 -71.10
N SER A 223 -41.18 29.01 -70.94
CA SER A 223 -41.51 30.44 -71.21
C SER A 223 -42.10 31.37 -70.13
N THR A 224 -41.33 32.44 -69.85
CA THR A 224 -41.71 33.83 -69.47
C THR A 224 -42.20 34.04 -68.01
N LYS A 225 -41.59 34.85 -67.13
CA LYS A 225 -41.12 36.26 -67.23
C LYS A 225 -40.14 36.58 -66.07
N GLN A 226 -39.28 37.58 -66.25
CA GLN A 226 -38.23 38.04 -65.34
C GLN A 226 -38.72 38.53 -63.97
N GLN A 227 -38.13 38.06 -62.86
CA GLN A 227 -37.81 38.87 -61.67
C GLN A 227 -36.55 38.29 -60.98
N ASN A 228 -35.68 39.20 -60.54
CA ASN A 228 -34.38 38.98 -59.93
C ASN A 228 -34.55 38.49 -58.48
N ILE A 229 -34.05 37.30 -58.11
CA ILE A 229 -33.93 36.85 -56.71
C ILE A 229 -32.60 36.09 -56.56
N THR A 230 -31.77 36.55 -55.63
CA THR A 230 -30.51 35.94 -55.20
C THR A 230 -30.74 34.58 -54.51
N PRO A 231 -29.75 33.66 -54.51
CA PRO A 231 -29.92 32.32 -53.98
C PRO A 231 -29.96 32.32 -52.45
N LYS A 232 -31.01 31.72 -51.86
CA LYS A 232 -31.01 31.30 -50.46
C LYS A 232 -30.23 29.99 -50.32
N VAL A 233 -29.07 30.10 -49.69
CA VAL A 233 -28.38 29.01 -48.98
C VAL A 233 -29.13 28.67 -47.67
N ASN A 234 -28.92 27.44 -47.17
CA ASN A 234 -29.09 26.96 -45.76
C ASN A 234 -30.19 25.91 -45.52
N VAL A 235 -29.80 24.62 -45.41
CA VAL A 235 -30.42 23.64 -44.48
C VAL A 235 -29.41 22.61 -43.92
N LEU A 236 -28.09 22.76 -44.08
CA LEU A 236 -27.11 21.77 -43.56
C LEU A 236 -26.11 22.31 -42.52
N GLU A 237 -26.11 23.62 -42.24
CA GLU A 237 -25.21 24.20 -41.22
C GLU A 237 -25.77 24.19 -39.79
N GLU A 238 -27.09 24.07 -39.59
CA GLU A 238 -27.67 24.12 -38.24
C GLU A 238 -27.52 22.82 -37.42
N ALA A 239 -27.24 21.67 -38.06
CA ALA A 239 -27.06 20.40 -37.36
C ALA A 239 -25.62 20.20 -36.85
N ALA A 240 -24.62 20.70 -37.58
CA ALA A 240 -23.21 20.59 -37.20
C ALA A 240 -22.84 21.56 -36.06
N VAL A 241 -23.43 22.76 -36.04
CA VAL A 241 -23.21 23.75 -34.98
C VAL A 241 -23.87 23.33 -33.66
N LYS A 242 -24.94 22.51 -33.70
CA LYS A 242 -25.60 21.99 -32.51
C LYS A 242 -24.82 20.84 -31.86
N ALA A 243 -24.28 19.92 -32.68
CA ALA A 243 -23.44 18.83 -32.21
C ALA A 243 -22.11 19.32 -31.58
N ALA A 244 -21.48 20.34 -32.16
CA ALA A 244 -20.25 20.92 -31.60
C ALA A 244 -20.48 21.72 -30.30
N LYS A 245 -21.69 22.24 -30.09
CA LYS A 245 -22.06 22.96 -28.87
C LYS A 245 -22.43 22.00 -27.72
N ASP A 246 -23.05 20.87 -28.05
CA ASP A 246 -23.38 19.81 -27.09
C ASP A 246 -22.13 19.05 -26.59
N GLU A 247 -21.10 18.87 -27.44
CA GLU A 247 -19.81 18.29 -27.01
C GLU A 247 -18.98 19.25 -26.14
N ALA A 248 -19.06 20.57 -26.38
CA ALA A 248 -18.38 21.58 -25.57
C ALA A 248 -19.03 21.79 -24.19
N GLU A 249 -20.36 21.65 -24.07
CA GLU A 249 -21.06 21.68 -22.78
C GLU A 249 -20.75 20.45 -21.91
N LEU A 250 -20.43 19.30 -22.51
CA LEU A 250 -20.11 18.07 -21.78
C LEU A 250 -18.72 18.10 -21.13
N TRP A 251 -17.74 18.77 -21.74
CA TRP A 251 -16.41 18.95 -21.16
C TRP A 251 -16.36 20.00 -20.05
N MET A 252 -17.11 21.10 -20.18
CA MET A 252 -17.23 22.12 -19.12
C MET A 252 -17.90 21.59 -17.84
N LYS A 253 -18.78 20.60 -17.95
CA LYS A 253 -19.55 20.07 -16.82
C LYS A 253 -18.82 19.01 -15.99
N MET A 254 -17.64 18.56 -16.43
CA MET A 254 -16.80 17.61 -15.69
C MET A 254 -15.70 18.29 -14.86
N GLU A 255 -15.45 19.59 -15.03
CA GLU A 255 -14.39 20.32 -14.31
C GLU A 255 -14.89 21.19 -13.13
N GLU A 256 -16.20 21.22 -12.83
CA GLU A 256 -16.77 22.07 -11.77
C GLU A 256 -17.31 21.31 -10.53
N ASP A 257 -17.17 19.99 -10.46
CA ASP A 257 -17.65 19.15 -9.33
C ASP A 257 -16.51 18.56 -8.45
N GLU A 258 -15.31 19.13 -8.46
CA GLU A 258 -14.26 18.85 -7.46
C GLU A 258 -13.98 20.10 -6.61
N ASP A 259 -14.88 20.42 -5.67
CA ASP A 259 -14.59 21.09 -4.39
C ASP A 259 -15.90 21.35 -3.59
N GLU A 260 -16.31 20.41 -2.71
CA GLU A 260 -16.74 20.68 -1.32
C GLU A 260 -17.24 19.41 -0.60
N ASP A 261 -16.78 19.25 0.65
CA ASP A 261 -17.05 18.17 1.59
C ASP A 261 -18.55 18.00 1.97
N VAL A 262 -18.95 16.79 2.39
CA VAL A 262 -19.62 16.46 3.69
C VAL A 262 -20.53 15.21 3.63
N VAL A 263 -20.08 14.19 4.39
CA VAL A 263 -20.79 13.10 5.11
C VAL A 263 -22.02 12.40 4.51
N VAL A 264 -21.92 11.06 4.35
CA VAL A 264 -23.08 10.18 4.60
C VAL A 264 -22.68 8.76 4.96
N ALA A 265 -23.50 8.17 5.81
CA ALA A 265 -23.44 6.84 6.41
C ALA A 265 -23.45 5.71 5.37
N ILE A 266 -22.82 4.59 5.72
CA ILE A 266 -22.93 3.32 5.00
C ILE A 266 -23.67 2.35 5.92
N ASP A 267 -24.96 2.17 5.65
CA ASP A 267 -25.71 0.99 6.04
C ASP A 267 -25.39 -0.16 5.08
N ASP A 268 -25.43 -1.36 5.65
CA ASP A 268 -25.39 -2.72 5.10
C ASP A 268 -25.94 -2.90 3.67
N ASP A 269 -25.26 -3.72 2.86
CA ASP A 269 -25.71 -5.11 2.61
C ASP A 269 -24.81 -5.90 1.62
N GLU A 270 -24.45 -7.11 2.08
CA GLU A 270 -24.28 -8.40 1.38
C GLU A 270 -23.85 -8.49 -0.11
N TYR A 271 -22.74 -9.21 -0.34
CA TYR A 271 -22.60 -10.26 -1.40
C TYR A 271 -21.49 -11.27 -0.96
N PRO A 272 -21.39 -12.49 -1.51
CA PRO A 272 -21.54 -13.75 -0.79
C PRO A 272 -20.22 -14.52 -0.71
N SER A 273 -20.18 -15.41 0.27
CA SER A 273 -19.19 -16.46 0.43
C SER A 273 -18.99 -17.32 -0.83
N SER A 274 -17.74 -17.57 -1.21
CA SER A 274 -17.36 -18.82 -1.86
C SER A 274 -15.97 -19.27 -1.41
N SER A 275 -15.96 -20.35 -0.61
CA SER A 275 -14.78 -21.19 -0.38
C SER A 275 -14.43 -21.98 -1.65
N PRO A 276 -13.20 -22.48 -1.73
CA PRO A 276 -13.05 -23.88 -2.08
C PRO A 276 -12.19 -24.65 -1.07
N ASN A 277 -12.74 -25.81 -0.71
CA ASN A 277 -12.18 -26.83 0.16
C ASN A 277 -11.31 -27.82 -0.64
N ARG A 278 -10.55 -28.66 0.08
CA ARG A 278 -9.68 -29.81 -0.31
C ARG A 278 -8.22 -29.46 -0.65
N LYS A 279 -7.20 -30.18 -0.16
CA LYS A 279 -7.13 -31.57 0.30
C LYS A 279 -5.92 -31.81 1.23
N LYS A 280 -6.18 -32.70 2.18
CA LYS A 280 -5.33 -33.32 3.20
C LYS A 280 -4.22 -34.18 2.56
N GLN A 281 -2.98 -34.05 3.02
CA GLN A 281 -2.01 -35.15 2.92
C GLN A 281 -1.08 -35.13 4.14
N ARG A 282 -1.24 -36.18 4.96
CA ARG A 282 -0.33 -36.59 6.04
C ARG A 282 0.84 -37.35 5.41
N ARG A 283 2.04 -37.22 5.94
CA ARG A 283 3.06 -38.28 6.01
C ARG A 283 3.89 -38.12 7.28
N ASP A 284 4.01 -39.23 7.98
CA ASP A 284 4.82 -39.49 9.17
C ASP A 284 6.26 -39.91 8.79
N ASP A 285 7.13 -39.83 9.80
CA ASP A 285 8.30 -40.66 10.13
C ASP A 285 9.71 -40.50 9.52
N SER A 286 10.67 -40.55 10.46
CA SER A 286 12.01 -41.17 10.47
C SER A 286 13.29 -40.35 10.18
N ASP A 287 14.03 -40.13 11.29
CA ASP A 287 15.42 -40.56 11.57
C ASP A 287 16.68 -39.79 11.14
N MET A 288 17.53 -39.59 12.17
CA MET A 288 19.00 -39.59 12.25
C MET A 288 19.79 -38.52 11.45
N ILE A 289 20.80 -37.83 12.00
CA ILE A 289 22.10 -38.36 12.45
C ILE A 289 22.76 -37.35 13.43
N THR A 290 23.29 -37.85 14.55
CA THR A 290 24.45 -37.27 15.30
C THR A 290 25.69 -38.13 15.03
N PRO A 291 26.93 -37.59 15.11
CA PRO A 291 27.78 -37.82 16.29
C PRO A 291 28.59 -36.57 16.69
N ALA A 292 28.68 -36.16 17.97
CA ALA A 292 29.48 -36.67 19.09
C ALA A 292 30.79 -35.87 19.31
N THR A 293 31.27 -35.92 20.57
CA THR A 293 32.44 -35.27 21.22
C THR A 293 32.09 -33.93 21.93
N THR A 294 32.26 -33.71 23.25
CA THR A 294 32.95 -34.44 24.33
C THR A 294 32.39 -34.03 25.71
N SER A 295 32.44 -35.01 26.62
CA SER A 295 32.15 -35.15 28.06
C SER A 295 31.92 -33.96 29.02
N CYS A 296 30.90 -34.23 29.85
CA CYS A 296 30.53 -33.85 31.21
C CYS A 296 31.66 -33.62 32.26
N ILE A 297 31.44 -32.69 33.22
CA ILE A 297 31.43 -32.92 34.69
C ILE A 297 30.42 -31.95 35.36
N LYS A 298 29.62 -32.48 36.30
CA LYS A 298 28.55 -31.86 37.11
C LYS A 298 29.07 -30.97 38.25
N LYS A 299 28.31 -29.93 38.65
CA LYS A 299 27.59 -29.84 39.96
C LYS A 299 26.82 -28.53 40.13
N GLU A 300 25.74 -28.63 40.91
CA GLU A 300 24.61 -27.70 41.08
C GLU A 300 24.94 -26.35 41.72
N SER A 301 24.16 -25.33 41.33
CA SER A 301 23.54 -24.33 42.23
C SER A 301 22.45 -23.58 41.46
N ALA A 302 21.23 -23.64 41.96
CA ALA A 302 20.03 -23.07 41.36
C ALA A 302 20.05 -21.54 41.42
N HIS A 303 20.31 -20.90 40.28
CA HIS A 303 19.83 -19.55 39.98
C HIS A 303 19.42 -19.53 38.51
N HIS A 304 18.11 -19.59 38.26
CA HIS A 304 17.55 -19.25 36.95
C HIS A 304 17.73 -17.74 36.72
N HIS A 305 18.91 -17.34 36.25
CA HIS A 305 19.04 -16.09 35.52
C HIS A 305 18.53 -16.30 34.11
N HIS A 306 17.24 -16.05 33.92
CA HIS A 306 16.67 -15.88 32.59
C HIS A 306 17.13 -14.51 32.07
N ASN A 307 18.34 -14.44 31.53
CA ASN A 307 18.69 -13.39 30.59
C ASN A 307 17.93 -13.68 29.29
N GLY A 308 16.83 -12.98 29.08
CA GLY A 308 16.00 -13.09 27.88
C GLY A 308 15.29 -11.77 27.62
N ASP A 309 15.77 -11.07 26.58
CA ASP A 309 15.01 -10.13 25.76
C ASP A 309 14.23 -9.04 26.52
N GLU A 310 14.84 -7.85 26.72
CA GLU A 310 14.19 -6.65 27.28
C GLU A 310 12.93 -6.17 26.49
N ARG A 311 12.61 -6.82 25.36
CA ARG A 311 11.38 -6.61 24.58
C ARG A 311 10.18 -7.48 25.00
N ALA A 312 10.36 -8.50 25.86
CA ALA A 312 9.27 -9.35 26.35
C ALA A 312 8.57 -8.80 27.61
N SER A 313 8.94 -7.60 28.04
CA SER A 313 8.60 -6.99 29.33
C SER A 313 7.14 -6.55 29.49
N ASP A 314 6.39 -6.44 28.39
CA ASP A 314 5.04 -5.84 28.38
C ASP A 314 3.90 -6.84 28.07
N ALA A 315 4.24 -8.04 27.58
CA ALA A 315 3.24 -9.05 27.24
C ALA A 315 2.68 -9.72 28.50
N TRP A 316 1.43 -9.40 28.86
CA TRP A 316 0.77 -9.88 30.09
C TRP A 316 -0.30 -10.97 29.85
N LEU A 317 -0.62 -11.27 28.60
CA LEU A 317 -1.66 -12.25 28.25
C LEU A 317 -1.25 -13.67 28.62
N THR A 318 -2.05 -14.32 29.46
CA THR A 318 -1.86 -15.71 29.88
C THR A 318 -3.16 -16.50 29.73
N LYS A 319 -3.05 -17.79 29.43
CA LYS A 319 -4.20 -18.69 29.29
C LYS A 319 -4.92 -18.85 30.64
N GLY A 320 -6.25 -18.81 30.61
CA GLY A 320 -7.10 -19.00 31.79
C GLY A 320 -7.44 -17.71 32.54
N LEU A 321 -6.96 -16.55 32.08
CA LEU A 321 -7.32 -15.28 32.68
C LEU A 321 -8.72 -14.82 32.25
N ILE A 322 -9.42 -14.16 33.18
CA ILE A 322 -10.70 -13.51 32.93
C ILE A 322 -10.45 -12.03 32.64
N VAL A 323 -10.72 -11.64 31.40
CA VAL A 323 -10.52 -10.28 30.90
C VAL A 323 -11.84 -9.62 30.53
N LYS A 324 -11.82 -8.29 30.43
CA LYS A 324 -12.96 -7.49 29.99
C LYS A 324 -12.63 -6.81 28.66
N VAL A 325 -13.52 -6.96 27.68
CA VAL A 325 -13.33 -6.39 26.34
C VAL A 325 -13.67 -4.90 26.34
N LEU A 326 -12.78 -4.05 25.80
CA LEU A 326 -12.94 -2.59 25.74
C LEU A 326 -13.13 -2.04 24.33
N ASN A 327 -12.93 -2.85 23.28
CA ASN A 327 -13.09 -2.36 21.92
C ASN A 327 -14.58 -2.18 21.56
N LYS A 328 -14.93 -0.95 21.14
CA LYS A 328 -16.29 -0.54 20.77
C LYS A 328 -16.64 -0.83 19.31
N GLY A 329 -15.64 -1.02 18.45
CA GLY A 329 -15.81 -1.26 17.02
C GLY A 329 -16.06 -2.72 16.65
N LEU A 330 -15.82 -3.66 17.58
CA LEU A 330 -16.04 -5.08 17.35
C LEU A 330 -17.54 -5.41 17.31
N CYS A 331 -18.00 -5.90 16.16
CA CYS A 331 -19.37 -6.33 15.93
C CYS A 331 -20.38 -5.30 16.47
N GLU A 332 -20.20 -4.03 16.10
CA GLU A 332 -21.09 -2.90 16.48
C GLU A 332 -21.20 -2.71 18.01
N GLY A 333 -20.17 -3.09 18.76
CA GLY A 333 -20.11 -2.89 20.21
C GLY A 333 -20.89 -3.93 21.03
N LYS A 334 -21.38 -5.01 20.41
CA LYS A 334 -22.10 -6.11 21.11
C LYS A 334 -21.30 -6.70 22.29
N TYR A 335 -19.98 -6.71 22.18
CA TYR A 335 -19.07 -7.29 23.17
C TYR A 335 -18.40 -6.27 24.08
N TYR A 336 -18.70 -4.98 23.92
CA TYR A 336 -18.12 -3.92 24.74
C TYR A 336 -18.48 -4.12 26.23
N LYS A 337 -17.47 -4.05 27.10
CA LYS A 337 -17.55 -4.30 28.56
C LYS A 337 -17.99 -5.72 28.95
N SER A 338 -18.05 -6.67 28.02
CA SER A 338 -18.32 -8.06 28.34
C SER A 338 -17.08 -8.76 28.88
N LYS A 339 -17.29 -9.74 29.77
CA LYS A 339 -16.22 -10.56 30.35
C LYS A 339 -16.00 -11.80 29.48
N GLY A 340 -14.74 -12.15 29.27
CA GLY A 340 -14.34 -13.34 28.53
C GLY A 340 -13.14 -14.03 29.18
N GLU A 341 -12.99 -15.30 28.89
CA GLU A 341 -11.90 -16.15 29.35
C GLU A 341 -10.89 -16.36 28.22
N ILE A 342 -9.60 -16.18 28.50
CA ILE A 342 -8.54 -16.43 27.52
C ILE A 342 -8.34 -17.94 27.36
N ARG A 343 -8.79 -18.50 26.23
CA ARG A 343 -8.68 -19.93 25.94
C ARG A 343 -7.32 -20.31 25.38
N LYS A 344 -6.76 -19.47 24.51
CA LYS A 344 -5.49 -19.70 23.84
C LYS A 344 -4.81 -18.37 23.54
N VAL A 345 -3.50 -18.30 23.78
CA VAL A 345 -2.66 -17.18 23.35
C VAL A 345 -1.96 -17.62 22.06
N ILE A 346 -2.10 -16.84 20.98
CA ILE A 346 -1.48 -17.14 19.68
C ILE A 346 -0.13 -16.46 19.57
N SER A 347 -0.12 -15.18 19.91
CA SER A 347 1.03 -14.29 19.91
C SER A 347 1.16 -13.69 21.32
N PRO A 348 2.35 -13.23 21.76
CA PRO A 348 2.49 -12.56 23.06
C PRO A 348 1.47 -11.43 23.31
N TYR A 349 0.95 -10.82 22.23
CA TYR A 349 -0.01 -9.72 22.25
C TYR A 349 -1.42 -10.08 21.76
N VAL A 350 -1.62 -11.26 21.16
CA VAL A 350 -2.91 -11.65 20.55
C VAL A 350 -3.42 -12.95 21.14
N CYS A 351 -4.68 -12.96 21.58
CA CYS A 351 -5.32 -14.12 22.18
C CYS A 351 -6.73 -14.39 21.66
N HIS A 352 -7.16 -15.65 21.84
CA HIS A 352 -8.52 -16.10 21.62
C HIS A 352 -9.29 -16.05 22.94
N VAL A 353 -10.21 -15.09 23.02
CA VAL A 353 -11.08 -14.86 24.17
C VAL A 353 -12.43 -15.50 23.91
N LYS A 354 -12.86 -16.39 24.80
CA LYS A 354 -14.21 -16.93 24.81
C LYS A 354 -15.09 -16.08 25.71
N ILE A 355 -16.10 -15.43 25.15
CA ILE A 355 -17.02 -14.59 25.92
C ILE A 355 -17.89 -15.47 26.82
N LEU A 356 -18.01 -15.11 28.11
CA LEU A 356 -18.76 -15.92 29.07
C LEU A 356 -20.28 -15.88 28.85
N LYS A 357 -20.80 -14.77 28.29
CA LYS A 357 -22.23 -14.59 28.05
C LYS A 357 -22.75 -15.34 26.81
N THR A 358 -22.07 -15.19 25.69
CA THR A 358 -22.52 -15.72 24.39
C THR A 358 -21.79 -17.01 24.00
N GLY A 359 -20.60 -17.26 24.56
CA GLY A 359 -19.78 -18.42 24.23
C GLY A 359 -18.94 -18.24 22.95
N ASP A 360 -19.04 -17.10 22.29
CA ASP A 360 -18.30 -16.79 21.06
C ASP A 360 -16.80 -16.65 21.34
N VAL A 361 -16.00 -17.07 20.37
CA VAL A 361 -14.54 -16.97 20.43
C VAL A 361 -14.10 -15.84 19.53
N LEU A 362 -13.47 -14.82 20.11
CA LEU A 362 -12.94 -13.65 19.42
C LEU A 362 -11.42 -13.65 19.49
N GLU A 363 -10.77 -13.24 18.39
CA GLU A 363 -9.35 -12.95 18.37
C GLU A 363 -9.12 -11.47 18.67
N LEU A 364 -8.46 -11.19 19.80
CA LEU A 364 -8.28 -9.84 20.34
C LEU A 364 -6.83 -9.59 20.73
N ASP A 365 -6.39 -8.35 20.51
CA ASP A 365 -5.09 -7.85 20.97
C ASP A 365 -5.15 -7.43 22.46
N GLN A 366 -4.01 -7.35 23.13
CA GLN A 366 -3.91 -6.94 24.52
C GLN A 366 -4.46 -5.53 24.77
N GLU A 367 -4.35 -4.62 23.79
CA GLU A 367 -4.83 -3.23 23.90
C GLU A 367 -6.37 -3.13 23.97
N ASP A 368 -7.05 -4.13 23.41
CA ASP A 368 -8.51 -4.23 23.39
C ASP A 368 -9.09 -4.88 24.65
N LEU A 369 -8.22 -5.30 25.58
CA LEU A 369 -8.54 -6.07 26.77
C LEU A 369 -8.14 -5.31 28.05
N GLN A 370 -8.93 -5.51 29.09
CA GLN A 370 -8.66 -5.00 30.44
C GLN A 370 -8.57 -6.16 31.42
N THR A 371 -7.61 -6.10 32.34
CA THR A 371 -7.53 -7.03 33.47
C THR A 371 -8.77 -6.85 34.37
N VAL A 372 -9.22 -7.94 34.99
CA VAL A 372 -10.36 -7.91 35.91
C VAL A 372 -9.86 -8.21 37.31
N THR A 373 -9.98 -7.23 38.21
CA THR A 373 -9.75 -7.45 39.64
C THR A 373 -10.96 -8.18 40.25
N PRO A 374 -10.78 -9.35 40.90
CA PRO A 374 -11.88 -10.04 41.55
C PRO A 374 -12.27 -9.38 42.88
N ALA A 375 -13.30 -9.90 43.53
CA ALA A 375 -13.64 -9.52 44.90
C ALA A 375 -12.59 -10.06 45.89
N ASN A 376 -12.52 -9.44 47.07
CA ASN A 376 -11.65 -9.84 48.16
C ASN A 376 -11.87 -11.32 48.53
N GLY A 377 -10.78 -12.04 48.82
CA GLY A 377 -10.75 -13.46 49.14
C GLY A 377 -10.71 -14.40 47.94
N ARG A 378 -10.61 -13.89 46.69
CA ARG A 378 -10.51 -14.72 45.49
C ARG A 378 -9.08 -14.85 44.99
N THR A 379 -8.85 -15.95 44.27
CA THR A 379 -7.59 -16.24 43.60
C THR A 379 -7.35 -15.29 42.42
N ILE A 380 -6.11 -14.86 42.29
CA ILE A 380 -5.60 -14.04 41.20
C ILE A 380 -4.28 -14.62 40.69
N GLN A 381 -3.88 -14.17 39.52
CA GLN A 381 -2.54 -14.36 38.98
C GLN A 381 -1.92 -13.00 38.73
N VAL A 382 -0.65 -12.85 39.09
CA VAL A 382 0.15 -11.66 38.80
C VAL A 382 0.62 -11.74 37.35
N VAL A 383 0.28 -10.74 36.56
CA VAL A 383 0.53 -10.73 35.11
C VAL A 383 1.72 -9.84 34.72
N LEU A 384 2.08 -8.87 35.55
CA LEU A 384 3.18 -7.93 35.32
C LEU A 384 4.07 -7.79 36.56
N GLY A 385 5.32 -7.37 36.34
CA GLY A 385 6.29 -7.08 37.40
C GLY A 385 7.13 -8.28 37.86
N GLN A 386 7.74 -8.15 39.04
CA GLN A 386 8.71 -9.12 39.57
C GLN A 386 8.10 -10.48 39.92
N TYR A 387 6.81 -10.50 40.29
CA TYR A 387 6.09 -11.70 40.72
C TYR A 387 5.24 -12.31 39.60
N ARG A 388 5.57 -12.04 38.33
CA ARG A 388 4.85 -12.56 37.16
C ARG A 388 4.65 -14.07 37.24
N ASP A 389 3.47 -14.52 36.81
CA ASP A 389 3.03 -15.92 36.76
C ASP A 389 2.85 -16.60 38.13
N GLN A 390 2.93 -15.84 39.22
CA GLN A 390 2.59 -16.34 40.55
C GLN A 390 1.10 -16.20 40.84
N PHE A 391 0.56 -17.21 41.51
CA PHE A 391 -0.81 -17.21 42.02
C PHE A 391 -0.84 -16.63 43.44
N GLY A 392 -1.95 -15.98 43.77
CA GLY A 392 -2.17 -15.42 45.08
C GLY A 392 -3.64 -15.19 45.38
N VAL A 393 -3.94 -14.78 46.62
CA VAL A 393 -5.28 -14.43 47.06
C VAL A 393 -5.35 -12.93 47.34
N LEU A 394 -6.34 -12.25 46.74
CA LEU A 394 -6.56 -10.83 46.96
C LEU A 394 -7.14 -10.60 48.36
N LYS A 395 -6.45 -9.86 49.23
CA LYS A 395 -6.89 -9.62 50.62
C LYS A 395 -7.76 -8.37 50.72
N ASN A 396 -7.25 -7.24 50.24
CA ASN A 396 -7.92 -5.95 50.31
C ASN A 396 -7.51 -5.08 49.12
N VAL A 397 -8.43 -4.23 48.67
CA VAL A 397 -8.22 -3.20 47.66
C VAL A 397 -8.39 -1.85 48.35
N ASP A 398 -7.30 -1.10 48.45
CA ASP A 398 -7.32 0.25 49.01
C ASP A 398 -7.99 1.20 48.01
N VAL A 399 -9.11 1.81 48.41
CA VAL A 399 -9.92 2.68 47.55
C VAL A 399 -9.25 4.05 47.36
N THR A 400 -8.40 4.47 48.29
CA THR A 400 -7.77 5.81 48.27
C THR A 400 -6.52 5.83 47.39
N THR A 401 -5.70 4.79 47.47
CA THR A 401 -4.46 4.66 46.67
C THR A 401 -4.66 3.84 45.39
N GLY A 402 -5.72 3.01 45.35
CA GLY A 402 -5.94 2.04 44.28
C GLY A 402 -5.05 0.81 44.39
N GLU A 403 -4.23 0.68 45.44
CA GLU A 403 -3.32 -0.46 45.63
C GLU A 403 -4.06 -1.72 46.09
N CYS A 404 -3.69 -2.85 45.52
CA CYS A 404 -4.20 -4.17 45.88
C CYS A 404 -3.21 -4.90 46.77
N THR A 405 -3.64 -5.30 47.96
CA THR A 405 -2.83 -6.16 48.84
C THR A 405 -3.12 -7.62 48.53
N VAL A 406 -2.10 -8.35 48.09
CA VAL A 406 -2.16 -9.74 47.65
C VAL A 406 -1.28 -10.58 48.55
N ILE A 407 -1.78 -11.76 48.95
CA ILE A 407 -0.98 -12.80 49.59
C ILE A 407 -0.54 -13.78 48.50
N LEU A 408 0.76 -13.86 48.22
CA LEU A 408 1.31 -14.81 47.24
C LEU A 408 1.34 -16.22 47.82
N GLU A 409 0.93 -17.22 47.03
CA GLU A 409 0.85 -18.61 47.49
C GLU A 409 2.24 -19.24 47.72
N VAL A 410 3.23 -18.84 46.92
CA VAL A 410 4.60 -19.39 46.94
C VAL A 410 5.37 -18.96 48.19
N ASN A 411 5.34 -17.67 48.52
CA ASN A 411 6.13 -17.11 49.62
C ASN A 411 5.31 -16.87 50.90
N LYS A 412 3.98 -16.92 50.83
CA LYS A 412 3.04 -16.48 51.89
C LYS A 412 3.29 -15.05 52.38
N GLU A 413 3.95 -14.24 51.55
CA GLU A 413 4.23 -12.83 51.83
C GLU A 413 3.09 -11.94 51.34
N GLU A 414 2.84 -10.86 52.08
CA GLU A 414 1.89 -9.81 51.70
C GLU A 414 2.60 -8.77 50.83
N VAL A 415 2.16 -8.66 49.58
CA VAL A 415 2.72 -7.73 48.59
C VAL A 415 1.65 -6.74 48.16
N LYS A 416 2.05 -5.47 47.99
CA LYS A 416 1.21 -4.42 47.42
C LYS A 416 1.48 -4.33 45.92
N LEU A 417 0.44 -4.51 45.12
CA LEU A 417 0.49 -4.50 43.66
C LEU A 417 -0.56 -3.53 43.09
N ARG A 418 -0.35 -3.03 41.87
CA ARG A 418 -1.36 -2.21 41.18
C ARG A 418 -2.44 -3.12 40.58
N PRO A 419 -3.66 -2.62 40.36
CA PRO A 419 -4.77 -3.40 39.80
C PRO A 419 -4.50 -3.83 38.35
N GLU A 420 -3.61 -3.14 37.65
CA GLU A 420 -3.16 -3.48 36.29
C GLU A 420 -2.20 -4.69 36.29
N ASP A 421 -1.45 -4.89 37.37
CA ASP A 421 -0.45 -5.95 37.49
C ASP A 421 -1.07 -7.30 37.89
N ILE A 422 -2.37 -7.33 38.20
CA ILE A 422 -3.10 -8.52 38.67
C ILE A 422 -4.31 -8.81 37.79
N CYS A 423 -4.62 -10.09 37.61
CA CYS A 423 -5.80 -10.52 36.87
C CYS A 423 -6.49 -11.68 37.57
N LYS A 424 -7.81 -11.72 37.45
CA LYS A 424 -8.63 -12.83 37.92
C LYS A 424 -8.35 -14.07 37.07
N VAL A 425 -8.18 -15.21 37.75
CA VAL A 425 -8.16 -16.56 37.17
C VAL A 425 -9.55 -17.19 37.31
#